data_AF-A0A1Q9CT76-F1
#
_entry.id   AF-A0A1Q9CT76-F1
#
_cell.length_a   1.000
_cell.length_b   1.000
_cell.length_c   1.000
_cell.angle_alpha   90.00
_cell.angle_beta   90.00
_cell.angle_gamma   90.00
#
_symmetry.space_group_name_H-M   'P 1'
#
loop_
_entity.id
_entity.type
_entity.pdbx_description
1 polymer ?
#
loop_
_entity_poly.entity_id
_entity_poly.type
_entity_poly.pdbx_seq_one_letter_code
_entity_poly.pdbx_strand_id
1 'polypeptide(L)'
;MAKAMKVSKRPAAMKKVSMKKVKSKVAMRSKTPVPAGLGNFKIRIGIIHGKVFDPIKVGTHDRNYPEHLKIKNNTGPNADGWGGQFMADVSTGLKIMRLHPDVFHVDFMTMEQVTEKRLSRNHLTFNFWGDMSIALMNEKPKLAKRLQKIQMNPNFRHHPVWDYYEWILHKSRYMKACERAGIPMIDTIHLEKGFNARDVLKKIVAKGWDKFFVKPAYMSFFGAGVINGKTQDFIDNIEPLLQYEKENKHQKEFLVQPYMLKPNGEVFDEIRNFFCDGRWAYSVYTDGVDYEGFWEQPEGQLKEACKNLAIRTMEEVEKVHKWEGKRINSLLNRIDIGIIPDKSRKHFGYRIFVNEIEPQMTTWLGRYCPFVIQDRMAEVCVKQAHEMLKRSLAARRKMPSPQKVRQLLDVLEQRLKES
;
A
#
# COMPACT_ATOMS: atom_id res chain seq x y z
N MET A 1 -30.51 -24.63 28.39
CA MET A 1 -30.31 -23.29 28.99
C MET A 1 -28.92 -23.23 29.61
N ALA A 2 -27.94 -22.68 28.88
CA ALA A 2 -26.55 -22.62 29.31
C ALA A 2 -26.25 -21.26 29.97
N LYS A 3 -25.65 -21.31 31.18
CA LYS A 3 -25.24 -20.15 31.98
C LYS A 3 -24.12 -19.37 31.29
N ALA A 4 -24.31 -18.06 31.13
CA ALA A 4 -23.29 -17.13 30.65
C ALA A 4 -22.10 -17.06 31.64
N MET A 5 -20.89 -17.31 31.13
CA MET A 5 -19.64 -17.09 31.86
C MET A 5 -19.30 -15.59 31.88
N LYS A 6 -18.98 -15.09 33.07
CA LYS A 6 -18.53 -13.71 33.32
C LYS A 6 -17.18 -13.45 32.63
N VAL A 7 -17.17 -12.49 31.72
CA VAL A 7 -15.95 -11.93 31.11
C VAL A 7 -15.16 -11.18 32.17
N SER A 8 -13.87 -11.50 32.28
CA SER A 8 -12.93 -10.91 33.24
C SER A 8 -12.60 -9.45 32.91
N LYS A 9 -12.28 -8.69 33.97
CA LYS A 9 -12.02 -7.25 34.01
C LYS A 9 -11.06 -6.76 32.90
N ARG A 10 -11.48 -5.70 32.20
CA ARG A 10 -10.65 -4.88 31.29
C ARG A 10 -9.34 -4.45 31.98
N PRO A 11 -8.18 -4.44 31.28
CA PRO A 11 -6.98 -3.79 31.78
C PRO A 11 -7.20 -2.29 31.93
N ALA A 12 -6.49 -1.68 32.89
CA ALA A 12 -6.58 -0.27 33.24
C ALA A 12 -6.41 0.66 32.03
N ALA A 13 -7.24 1.69 31.96
CA ALA A 13 -7.22 2.72 30.92
C ALA A 13 -5.83 3.38 30.84
N MET A 14 -5.10 3.12 29.75
CA MET A 14 -3.88 3.85 29.45
C MET A 14 -4.20 5.32 29.17
N LYS A 15 -3.42 6.22 29.79
CA LYS A 15 -3.55 7.67 29.66
C LYS A 15 -3.56 8.10 28.19
N LYS A 16 -4.62 8.79 27.76
CA LYS A 16 -4.67 9.51 26.48
C LYS A 16 -3.47 10.44 26.39
N VAL A 17 -2.55 10.15 25.47
CA VAL A 17 -1.44 11.06 25.14
C VAL A 17 -2.03 12.30 24.46
N SER A 18 -1.82 13.46 25.09
CA SER A 18 -2.16 14.77 24.55
C SER A 18 -1.39 14.98 23.24
N MET A 19 -2.09 14.92 22.11
CA MET A 19 -1.50 15.24 20.80
C MET A 19 -1.19 16.74 20.75
N LYS A 20 0.11 17.09 20.88
CA LYS A 20 0.59 18.44 20.56
C LYS A 20 0.20 18.78 19.12
N LYS A 21 -0.46 19.93 18.92
CA LYS A 21 -0.75 20.49 17.59
C LYS A 21 0.57 20.66 16.81
N VAL A 22 0.80 19.80 15.83
CA VAL A 22 1.87 19.97 14.85
C VAL A 22 1.50 21.17 13.97
N LYS A 23 2.15 22.32 14.18
CA LYS A 23 2.02 23.47 13.29
C LYS A 23 2.69 23.13 11.96
N SER A 24 1.93 22.87 10.90
CA SER A 24 2.47 22.68 9.56
C SER A 24 3.00 24.02 9.00
N LYS A 25 4.25 24.36 9.31
CA LYS A 25 4.98 25.44 8.61
C LYS A 25 5.40 24.91 7.23
N VAL A 26 4.52 24.97 6.23
CA VAL A 26 4.90 24.65 4.84
C VAL A 26 4.37 25.70 3.89
N ALA A 27 5.05 26.84 3.90
CA ALA A 27 5.20 27.68 2.74
C ALA A 27 6.68 28.07 2.71
N MET A 28 7.53 27.18 2.20
CA MET A 28 8.89 27.58 1.85
C MET A 28 8.77 28.54 0.67
N ARG A 29 8.99 29.83 0.90
CA ARG A 29 9.34 30.74 -0.19
C ARG A 29 10.67 30.25 -0.75
N SER A 30 10.61 29.48 -1.83
CA SER A 30 11.79 29.02 -2.56
C SER A 30 12.65 30.21 -2.97
N LYS A 31 13.95 30.17 -2.74
CA LYS A 31 14.87 31.25 -3.12
C LYS A 31 15.13 31.27 -4.63
N THR A 32 15.05 30.10 -5.28
CA THR A 32 15.23 29.99 -6.73
C THR A 32 13.90 30.27 -7.48
N PRO A 33 13.78 31.37 -8.25
CA PRO A 33 12.57 31.69 -9.02
C PRO A 33 12.49 30.90 -10.34
N VAL A 34 11.27 30.70 -10.86
CA VAL A 34 11.06 30.17 -12.21
C VAL A 34 11.38 31.25 -13.25
N PRO A 35 12.17 30.95 -14.31
CA PRO A 35 12.49 31.91 -15.37
C PRO A 35 11.23 32.52 -16.03
N ALA A 36 11.21 33.85 -16.20
CA ALA A 36 10.08 34.58 -16.81
C ALA A 36 9.70 34.06 -18.21
N GLY A 37 10.68 33.59 -18.99
CA GLY A 37 10.46 33.05 -20.35
C GLY A 37 9.64 31.75 -20.41
N LEU A 38 9.35 31.11 -19.26
CA LEU A 38 8.47 29.93 -19.20
C LEU A 38 6.98 30.28 -19.17
N GLY A 39 6.64 31.55 -18.90
CA GLY A 39 5.25 32.00 -18.75
C GLY A 39 4.50 31.16 -17.71
N ASN A 40 3.28 30.72 -18.05
CA ASN A 40 2.45 29.87 -17.17
C ASN A 40 2.72 28.35 -17.36
N PHE A 41 3.81 27.97 -18.02
CA PHE A 41 4.13 26.54 -18.22
C PHE A 41 4.44 25.87 -16.89
N LYS A 42 3.85 24.69 -16.67
CA LYS A 42 4.10 23.84 -15.50
C LYS A 42 4.24 22.38 -15.92
N ILE A 43 5.03 21.63 -15.17
CA ILE A 43 5.07 20.18 -15.27
C ILE A 43 3.74 19.63 -14.77
N ARG A 44 2.93 19.13 -15.72
CA ARG A 44 1.70 18.37 -15.45
C ARG A 44 1.99 16.97 -14.91
N ILE A 45 1.57 16.71 -13.67
CA ILE A 45 1.61 15.41 -12.99
C ILE A 45 0.19 14.85 -12.91
N GLY A 46 -0.05 13.67 -13.47
CA GLY A 46 -1.31 12.95 -13.29
C GLY A 46 -1.37 12.25 -11.94
N ILE A 47 -2.52 12.26 -11.28
CA ILE A 47 -2.80 11.42 -10.12
C ILE A 47 -4.11 10.68 -10.35
N ILE A 48 -4.02 9.35 -10.37
CA ILE A 48 -5.20 8.48 -10.41
C ILE A 48 -5.74 8.37 -8.99
N HIS A 49 -6.95 8.89 -8.75
CA HIS A 49 -7.58 8.87 -7.44
C HIS A 49 -8.72 7.84 -7.39
N GLY A 50 -8.95 7.33 -6.18
CA GLY A 50 -10.04 6.38 -5.92
C GLY A 50 -9.99 5.70 -4.56
N LYS A 51 -8.96 5.99 -3.74
CA LYS A 51 -8.89 5.46 -2.39
C LYS A 51 -9.82 6.21 -1.45
N VAL A 52 -10.89 5.55 -1.00
CA VAL A 52 -11.96 6.14 -0.17
C VAL A 52 -12.14 5.30 1.09
N PHE A 53 -11.33 5.52 2.13
CA PHE A 53 -11.40 4.64 3.31
C PHE A 53 -11.32 5.35 4.66
N ASP A 54 -10.68 6.52 4.77
CA ASP A 54 -10.29 7.00 6.11
C ASP A 54 -10.99 8.32 6.51
N PRO A 55 -11.74 8.32 7.64
CA PRO A 55 -12.36 9.52 8.16
C PRO A 55 -11.32 10.50 8.67
N ILE A 56 -11.62 11.79 8.60
CA ILE A 56 -10.73 12.87 9.04
C ILE A 56 -11.45 13.88 9.91
N LYS A 57 -10.70 14.49 10.82
CA LYS A 57 -11.27 15.43 11.80
C LYS A 57 -11.85 16.64 11.06
N VAL A 58 -13.00 17.14 11.53
CA VAL A 58 -13.59 18.39 11.02
C VAL A 58 -12.53 19.49 10.97
N GLY A 59 -12.50 20.24 9.86
CA GLY A 59 -11.58 21.37 9.68
C GLY A 59 -10.15 21.01 9.25
N THR A 60 -9.84 19.73 8.99
CA THR A 60 -8.52 19.31 8.49
C THR A 60 -8.42 19.23 6.95
N HIS A 61 -9.49 19.64 6.25
CA HIS A 61 -9.48 19.78 4.79
C HIS A 61 -8.53 20.86 4.34
N ASP A 62 -7.73 20.52 3.32
CA ASP A 62 -7.07 21.54 2.52
C ASP A 62 -8.14 22.52 2.03
N ARG A 63 -7.89 23.83 2.19
CA ARG A 63 -8.81 24.88 1.75
C ARG A 63 -9.04 24.84 0.24
N ASN A 64 -8.05 24.34 -0.52
CA ASN A 64 -8.10 24.22 -1.97
C ASN A 64 -8.60 22.83 -2.43
N TYR A 65 -9.15 22.02 -1.52
CA TYR A 65 -9.65 20.70 -1.88
C TYR A 65 -10.88 20.83 -2.80
N PRO A 66 -10.87 20.24 -4.02
CA PRO A 66 -11.97 20.41 -4.96
C PRO A 66 -13.29 19.85 -4.41
N GLU A 67 -14.37 20.64 -4.43
CA GLU A 67 -15.68 20.25 -3.86
C GLU A 67 -16.19 18.92 -4.41
N HIS A 68 -16.09 18.69 -5.72
CA HIS A 68 -16.55 17.46 -6.36
C HIS A 68 -15.72 16.21 -5.99
N LEU A 69 -14.58 16.39 -5.32
CA LEU A 69 -13.74 15.29 -4.80
C LEU A 69 -13.89 15.11 -3.28
N LYS A 70 -14.60 16.01 -2.58
CA LYS A 70 -14.81 15.91 -1.14
C LYS A 70 -15.79 14.78 -0.86
N ILE A 71 -15.43 13.91 0.06
CA ILE A 71 -16.30 12.82 0.51
C ILE A 71 -16.85 13.23 1.86
N LYS A 72 -18.13 13.60 1.88
CA LYS A 72 -18.82 14.00 3.11
C LYS A 72 -19.38 12.73 3.76
N ASN A 73 -18.92 12.39 4.96
CA ASN A 73 -19.55 11.38 5.81
C ASN A 73 -20.22 12.08 7.01
N ASN A 74 -21.45 11.66 7.31
CA ASN A 74 -22.35 12.09 8.38
C ASN A 74 -22.46 13.62 8.61
N THR A 75 -23.22 14.29 7.74
CA THR A 75 -23.97 15.48 8.16
C THR A 75 -25.24 15.03 8.88
N GLY A 76 -25.25 15.13 10.21
CA GLY A 76 -26.41 14.80 11.05
C GLY A 76 -26.10 15.00 12.54
N PRO A 77 -27.12 15.11 13.41
CA PRO A 77 -26.92 15.41 14.83
C PRO A 77 -26.14 14.34 15.62
N ASN A 78 -25.87 13.17 15.03
CA ASN A 78 -25.13 12.06 15.63
C ASN A 78 -23.76 11.82 14.97
N ALA A 79 -23.17 12.81 14.31
CA ALA A 79 -21.86 12.66 13.69
C ALA A 79 -20.74 12.60 14.74
N ASP A 80 -19.86 11.60 14.66
CA ASP A 80 -18.79 11.28 15.64
C ASP A 80 -17.64 12.33 15.73
N GLY A 81 -17.86 13.58 15.32
CA GLY A 81 -16.84 14.64 15.30
C GLY A 81 -15.83 14.54 14.14
N TRP A 82 -16.06 13.63 13.19
CA TRP A 82 -15.29 13.48 11.95
C TRP A 82 -15.99 14.23 10.81
N GLY A 83 -15.24 15.01 10.03
CA GLY A 83 -15.77 15.99 9.07
C GLY A 83 -15.75 15.56 7.61
N GLY A 84 -15.64 14.25 7.35
CA GLY A 84 -15.57 13.67 6.01
C GLY A 84 -14.49 12.59 5.88
N GLN A 85 -14.16 12.24 4.64
CA GLN A 85 -13.01 11.42 4.25
C GLN A 85 -12.19 12.17 3.19
N PHE A 86 -10.86 11.99 3.19
CA PHE A 86 -10.04 12.40 2.04
C PHE A 86 -9.69 11.22 1.18
N MET A 87 -9.50 11.51 -0.10
CA MET A 87 -8.70 10.66 -0.97
C MET A 87 -7.22 10.97 -0.71
N ALA A 88 -6.47 9.99 -0.21
CA ALA A 88 -5.03 10.09 0.05
C ALA A 88 -4.27 10.66 -1.15
N ASP A 89 -4.65 10.19 -2.33
CA ASP A 89 -4.12 10.55 -3.64
C ASP A 89 -4.31 12.06 -3.91
N VAL A 90 -5.52 12.56 -3.63
CA VAL A 90 -5.87 13.97 -3.85
C VAL A 90 -5.11 14.88 -2.88
N SER A 91 -5.07 14.54 -1.60
CA SER A 91 -4.30 15.28 -0.60
C SER A 91 -2.81 15.36 -0.93
N THR A 92 -2.24 14.25 -1.42
CA THR A 92 -0.84 14.21 -1.89
C THR A 92 -0.64 15.15 -3.08
N GLY A 93 -1.53 15.14 -4.07
CA GLY A 93 -1.48 16.06 -5.20
C GLY A 93 -1.59 17.54 -4.82
N LEU A 94 -2.51 17.88 -3.93
CA LEU A 94 -2.66 19.25 -3.43
C LEU A 94 -1.40 19.71 -2.70
N LYS A 95 -0.77 18.82 -1.93
CA LYS A 95 0.52 19.10 -1.27
C LYS A 95 1.66 19.30 -2.27
N ILE A 96 1.77 18.50 -3.33
CA ILE A 96 2.75 18.71 -4.42
C ILE A 96 2.61 20.12 -5.01
N MET A 97 1.37 20.54 -5.34
CA MET A 97 1.11 21.88 -5.86
C MET A 97 1.44 22.98 -4.84
N ARG A 98 1.25 22.77 -3.55
CA ARG A 98 1.63 23.78 -2.52
C ARG A 98 3.13 23.88 -2.33
N LEU A 99 3.85 22.76 -2.43
CA LEU A 99 5.31 22.74 -2.29
C LEU A 99 5.99 23.48 -3.44
N HIS A 100 5.48 23.33 -4.67
CA HIS A 100 6.04 24.02 -5.85
C HIS A 100 4.93 24.50 -6.81
N PRO A 101 4.19 25.56 -6.44
CA PRO A 101 3.00 26.01 -7.17
C PRO A 101 3.31 26.58 -8.55
N ASP A 102 4.53 27.03 -8.78
CA ASP A 102 5.06 27.58 -10.03
C ASP A 102 5.75 26.53 -10.91
N VAL A 103 6.01 25.32 -10.39
CA VAL A 103 6.64 24.22 -11.13
C VAL A 103 5.62 23.16 -11.54
N PHE A 104 4.68 22.81 -10.65
CA PHE A 104 3.77 21.69 -10.88
C PHE A 104 2.32 22.12 -11.09
N HIS A 105 1.64 21.37 -11.95
CA HIS A 105 0.19 21.33 -12.04
C HIS A 105 -0.26 19.88 -11.90
N VAL A 106 -1.25 19.61 -11.06
CA VAL A 106 -1.76 18.24 -10.85
C VAL A 106 -3.05 18.03 -11.62
N ASP A 107 -3.09 16.97 -12.43
CA ASP A 107 -4.27 16.47 -13.14
C ASP A 107 -4.88 15.29 -12.38
N PHE A 108 -5.93 15.55 -11.59
CA PHE A 108 -6.67 14.50 -10.90
C PHE A 108 -7.59 13.76 -11.86
N MET A 109 -7.52 12.43 -11.87
CA MET A 109 -8.36 11.58 -12.72
C MET A 109 -8.91 10.35 -12.00
N THR A 110 -10.15 9.98 -12.30
CA THR A 110 -10.70 8.66 -11.90
C THR A 110 -10.16 7.57 -12.82
N MET A 111 -10.28 6.30 -12.42
CA MET A 111 -9.93 5.14 -13.25
C MET A 111 -10.64 5.17 -14.62
N GLU A 112 -11.91 5.58 -14.67
CA GLU A 112 -12.69 5.67 -15.91
C GLU A 112 -12.12 6.70 -16.88
N GLN A 113 -11.50 7.74 -16.36
CA GLN A 113 -10.92 8.82 -17.15
C GLN A 113 -9.48 8.52 -17.64
N VAL A 114 -8.86 7.46 -17.12
CA VAL A 114 -7.54 7.00 -17.57
C VAL A 114 -7.64 6.49 -19.01
N THR A 115 -7.11 7.29 -19.93
CA THR A 115 -7.07 7.02 -21.38
C THR A 115 -5.71 7.43 -21.93
N GLU A 116 -5.29 6.81 -23.04
CA GLU A 116 -4.02 7.15 -23.72
C GLU A 116 -3.94 8.65 -24.04
N LYS A 117 -5.03 9.24 -24.55
CA LYS A 117 -5.15 10.68 -24.85
C LYS A 117 -5.04 11.59 -23.63
N ARG A 118 -5.48 11.14 -22.44
CA ARG A 118 -5.33 11.93 -21.22
C ARG A 118 -3.91 11.80 -20.68
N LEU A 119 -3.38 10.59 -20.61
CA LEU A 119 -2.02 10.34 -20.12
C LEU A 119 -0.95 10.97 -21.00
N SER A 120 -1.15 11.06 -22.32
CA SER A 120 -0.20 11.70 -23.23
C SER A 120 -0.01 13.20 -22.96
N ARG A 121 -0.96 13.84 -22.28
CA ARG A 121 -0.86 15.25 -21.86
C ARG A 121 -0.06 15.44 -20.57
N ASN A 122 0.11 14.37 -19.79
CA ASN A 122 0.88 14.40 -18.56
C ASN A 122 2.36 14.11 -18.85
N HIS A 123 3.24 14.78 -18.10
CA HIS A 123 4.68 14.47 -18.16
C HIS A 123 4.99 13.20 -17.36
N LEU A 124 4.26 12.96 -16.28
CA LEU A 124 4.35 11.78 -15.43
C LEU A 124 2.98 11.53 -14.80
N THR A 125 2.61 10.27 -14.54
CA THR A 125 1.39 9.92 -13.80
C THR A 125 1.73 9.00 -12.64
N PHE A 126 1.31 9.38 -11.43
CA PHE A 126 1.39 8.54 -10.25
C PHE A 126 0.06 7.82 -9.99
N ASN A 127 0.17 6.56 -9.62
CA ASN A 127 -0.91 5.72 -9.15
C ASN A 127 -0.57 5.18 -7.76
N PHE A 128 -1.46 5.41 -6.80
CA PHE A 128 -1.34 4.88 -5.45
C PHE A 128 -2.43 3.85 -5.12
N TRP A 129 -3.44 3.71 -6.01
CA TRP A 129 -4.62 2.89 -5.75
C TRP A 129 -5.37 2.44 -7.00
N GLY A 130 -5.72 3.35 -7.92
CA GLY A 130 -6.64 3.09 -9.05
C GLY A 130 -6.06 2.23 -10.16
N ASP A 131 -5.79 0.95 -9.88
CA ASP A 131 -5.26 -0.04 -10.82
C ASP A 131 -6.32 -1.05 -11.31
N MET A 132 -5.88 -2.00 -12.14
CA MET A 132 -6.76 -3.02 -12.69
C MET A 132 -7.44 -3.91 -11.64
N SER A 133 -6.80 -4.16 -10.50
CA SER A 133 -7.36 -4.97 -9.43
C SER A 133 -8.51 -4.27 -8.74
N ILE A 134 -8.39 -2.97 -8.46
CA ILE A 134 -9.51 -2.19 -7.91
C ILE A 134 -10.67 -2.14 -8.91
N ALA A 135 -10.40 -2.07 -10.22
CA ALA A 135 -11.45 -2.19 -11.22
C ALA A 135 -12.12 -3.57 -11.23
N LEU A 136 -11.38 -4.66 -11.00
CA LEU A 136 -11.93 -6.01 -10.88
C LEU A 136 -12.80 -6.16 -9.63
N MET A 137 -12.34 -5.64 -8.49
CA MET A 137 -13.11 -5.63 -7.24
C MET A 137 -14.42 -4.87 -7.36
N ASN A 138 -14.45 -3.81 -8.18
CA ASN A 138 -15.66 -3.05 -8.47
C ASN A 138 -16.48 -3.66 -9.62
N GLU A 139 -16.25 -4.94 -9.97
CA GLU A 139 -16.98 -5.67 -11.01
C GLU A 139 -16.93 -5.01 -12.40
N LYS A 140 -15.83 -4.31 -12.72
CA LYS A 140 -15.62 -3.62 -14.01
C LYS A 140 -14.52 -4.29 -14.86
N PRO A 141 -14.73 -5.52 -15.37
CA PRO A 141 -13.69 -6.28 -16.09
C PRO A 141 -13.23 -5.60 -17.40
N LYS A 142 -14.10 -4.86 -18.09
CA LYS A 142 -13.71 -4.09 -19.28
C LYS A 142 -12.77 -2.94 -18.93
N LEU A 143 -13.02 -2.26 -17.81
CA LEU A 143 -12.15 -1.20 -17.30
C LEU A 143 -10.80 -1.78 -16.88
N ALA A 144 -10.80 -2.90 -16.15
CA ALA A 144 -9.58 -3.59 -15.72
C ALA A 144 -8.67 -3.95 -16.90
N LYS A 145 -9.21 -4.54 -17.97
CA LYS A 145 -8.44 -4.86 -19.19
C LYS A 145 -7.83 -3.62 -19.85
N ARG A 146 -8.57 -2.50 -19.87
CA ARG A 146 -8.06 -1.23 -20.42
C ARG A 146 -6.95 -0.65 -19.56
N LEU A 147 -7.12 -0.63 -18.24
CA LEU A 147 -6.11 -0.15 -17.29
C LEU A 147 -4.83 -0.99 -17.39
N GLN A 148 -4.97 -2.32 -17.44
CA GLN A 148 -3.83 -3.22 -17.64
C GLN A 148 -3.04 -2.88 -18.91
N LYS A 149 -3.72 -2.75 -20.06
CA LYS A 149 -3.08 -2.38 -21.33
C LYS A 149 -2.33 -1.04 -21.23
N ILE A 150 -2.92 -0.07 -20.54
CA ILE A 150 -2.30 1.25 -20.32
C ILE A 150 -1.08 1.13 -19.41
N GLN A 151 -1.17 0.41 -18.30
CA GLN A 151 -0.09 0.26 -17.31
C GLN A 151 1.10 -0.52 -17.90
N MET A 152 0.84 -1.50 -18.76
CA MET A 152 1.85 -2.25 -19.50
C MET A 152 2.55 -1.42 -20.59
N ASN A 153 2.00 -0.27 -20.98
CA ASN A 153 2.58 0.54 -22.05
C ASN A 153 3.60 1.56 -21.48
N PRO A 154 4.91 1.38 -21.72
CA PRO A 154 5.94 2.26 -21.16
C PRO A 154 5.87 3.69 -21.69
N ASN A 155 5.14 3.96 -22.78
CA ASN A 155 5.05 5.30 -23.38
C ASN A 155 4.17 6.27 -22.57
N PHE A 156 3.33 5.78 -21.67
CA PHE A 156 2.43 6.63 -20.89
C PHE A 156 3.02 7.16 -19.59
N ARG A 157 4.31 6.87 -19.31
CA ARG A 157 5.04 7.36 -18.13
C ARG A 157 4.19 7.23 -16.86
N HIS A 158 3.66 6.02 -16.67
CA HIS A 158 2.84 5.66 -15.53
C HIS A 158 3.74 5.04 -14.46
N HIS A 159 3.52 5.43 -13.21
CA HIS A 159 4.27 4.95 -12.08
C HIS A 159 3.34 4.52 -10.92
N PRO A 160 3.57 3.37 -10.27
CA PRO A 160 4.60 2.38 -10.58
C PRO A 160 4.52 1.79 -12.00
N VAL A 161 5.66 1.27 -12.49
CA VAL A 161 5.71 0.53 -13.76
C VAL A 161 5.06 -0.84 -13.61
N TRP A 162 4.57 -1.40 -14.72
CA TRP A 162 3.85 -2.67 -14.70
C TRP A 162 4.63 -3.82 -14.05
N ASP A 163 5.92 -3.98 -14.34
CA ASP A 163 6.71 -5.10 -13.78
C ASP A 163 6.74 -5.10 -12.25
N TYR A 164 6.80 -3.91 -11.64
CA TYR A 164 6.69 -3.80 -10.19
C TYR A 164 5.27 -4.11 -9.72
N TYR A 165 4.25 -3.55 -10.37
CA TYR A 165 2.84 -3.80 -10.02
C TYR A 165 2.50 -5.28 -10.09
N GLU A 166 2.93 -5.92 -11.16
CA GLU A 166 2.68 -7.33 -11.40
C GLU A 166 3.42 -8.20 -10.40
N TRP A 167 4.65 -7.83 -10.02
CA TRP A 167 5.38 -8.53 -8.97
C TRP A 167 4.74 -8.36 -7.58
N ILE A 168 4.39 -7.13 -7.20
CA ILE A 168 3.89 -6.83 -5.84
C ILE A 168 2.47 -7.32 -5.62
N LEU A 169 1.61 -7.26 -6.65
CA LEU A 169 0.23 -7.73 -6.58
C LEU A 169 0.08 -9.22 -6.87
N HIS A 170 1.19 -9.90 -7.16
CA HIS A 170 1.24 -11.35 -7.34
C HIS A 170 1.96 -11.98 -6.16
N LYS A 171 1.18 -12.30 -5.12
CA LYS A 171 1.67 -12.81 -3.84
C LYS A 171 2.61 -14.00 -4.00
N SER A 172 2.27 -14.96 -4.85
CA SER A 172 3.14 -16.12 -5.13
C SER A 172 4.55 -15.71 -5.59
N ARG A 173 4.69 -14.65 -6.39
CA ARG A 173 5.99 -14.22 -6.93
C ARG A 173 6.89 -13.60 -5.89
N TYR A 174 6.41 -12.61 -5.15
CA TYR A 174 7.24 -11.97 -4.13
C TYR A 174 7.55 -12.94 -2.99
N MET A 175 6.61 -13.80 -2.61
CA MET A 175 6.83 -14.80 -1.55
C MET A 175 7.96 -15.76 -1.94
N LYS A 176 7.91 -16.33 -3.15
CA LYS A 176 8.99 -17.18 -3.67
C LYS A 176 10.32 -16.46 -3.80
N ALA A 177 10.32 -15.17 -4.13
CA ALA A 177 11.54 -14.37 -4.17
C ALA A 177 12.14 -14.21 -2.76
N CYS A 178 11.32 -13.90 -1.77
CA CYS A 178 11.73 -13.80 -0.37
C CYS A 178 12.24 -15.14 0.17
N GLU A 179 11.54 -16.24 -0.09
CA GLU A 179 11.96 -17.59 0.30
C GLU A 179 13.33 -17.96 -0.27
N ARG A 180 13.56 -17.70 -1.57
CA ARG A 180 14.88 -17.90 -2.20
C ARG A 180 15.98 -17.04 -1.58
N ALA A 181 15.63 -15.87 -1.04
CA ALA A 181 16.55 -14.98 -0.35
C ALA A 181 16.75 -15.34 1.15
N GLY A 182 16.17 -16.45 1.62
CA GLY A 182 16.23 -16.86 3.02
C GLY A 182 15.52 -15.87 3.96
N ILE A 183 14.50 -15.19 3.47
CA ILE A 183 13.64 -14.30 4.25
C ILE A 183 12.50 -15.17 4.83
N PRO A 184 12.32 -15.20 6.16
CA PRO A 184 11.24 -15.96 6.78
C PRO A 184 9.87 -15.49 6.28
N MET A 185 9.14 -16.40 5.65
CA MET A 185 7.73 -16.25 5.24
C MET A 185 6.86 -17.20 6.06
N ILE A 186 5.55 -16.98 6.03
CA ILE A 186 4.58 -18.00 6.45
C ILE A 186 4.71 -19.23 5.55
N ASP A 187 4.69 -20.44 6.15
CA ASP A 187 4.77 -21.69 5.38
C ASP A 187 3.61 -21.75 4.38
N THR A 188 3.92 -21.96 3.11
CA THR A 188 2.95 -21.77 2.02
C THR A 188 3.04 -22.91 1.02
N ILE A 189 1.89 -23.49 0.67
CA ILE A 189 1.77 -24.34 -0.51
C ILE A 189 1.35 -23.42 -1.67
N HIS A 190 2.23 -23.32 -2.66
CA HIS A 190 1.95 -22.59 -3.89
C HIS A 190 1.22 -23.50 -4.89
N LEU A 191 0.03 -23.09 -5.30
CA LEU A 191 -0.73 -23.75 -6.35
C LEU A 191 -0.68 -22.88 -7.60
N GLU A 192 -0.10 -23.37 -8.69
CA GLU A 192 0.13 -22.59 -9.92
C GLU A 192 -0.72 -23.03 -11.12
N LYS A 193 -1.45 -24.14 -10.97
CA LYS A 193 -2.19 -24.82 -12.05
C LYS A 193 -3.68 -24.94 -11.73
N GLY A 194 -4.21 -23.95 -11.02
CA GLY A 194 -5.57 -23.95 -10.50
C GLY A 194 -5.67 -24.58 -9.11
N PHE A 195 -6.91 -24.76 -8.67
CA PHE A 195 -7.25 -25.34 -7.37
C PHE A 195 -7.89 -26.71 -7.58
N ASN A 196 -7.35 -27.76 -6.97
CA ASN A 196 -7.98 -29.08 -6.92
C ASN A 196 -8.22 -29.43 -5.45
N ALA A 197 -9.49 -29.54 -5.04
CA ALA A 197 -9.88 -29.67 -3.65
C ALA A 197 -9.23 -30.87 -2.94
N ARG A 198 -9.22 -32.03 -3.62
CA ARG A 198 -8.70 -33.29 -3.06
C ARG A 198 -7.19 -33.24 -2.88
N ASP A 199 -6.45 -32.77 -3.89
CA ASP A 199 -5.00 -32.62 -3.81
C ASP A 199 -4.61 -31.60 -2.75
N VAL A 200 -5.36 -30.50 -2.64
CA VAL A 200 -5.12 -29.46 -1.64
C VAL A 200 -5.32 -30.00 -0.23
N LEU A 201 -6.45 -30.66 0.04
CA LEU A 201 -6.71 -31.28 1.34
C LEU A 201 -5.63 -32.30 1.70
N LYS A 202 -5.22 -33.15 0.74
CA LYS A 202 -4.12 -34.10 0.95
C LYS A 202 -2.82 -33.42 1.36
N LYS A 203 -2.46 -32.29 0.72
CA LYS A 203 -1.25 -31.52 1.07
C LYS A 203 -1.38 -30.85 2.44
N ILE A 204 -2.56 -30.34 2.81
CA ILE A 204 -2.82 -29.76 4.14
C ILE A 204 -2.66 -30.82 5.23
N VAL A 205 -3.26 -32.00 5.03
CA VAL A 205 -3.13 -33.14 5.96
C VAL A 205 -1.67 -33.57 6.09
N ALA A 206 -0.95 -33.68 4.98
CA ALA A 206 0.48 -34.04 4.99
C ALA A 206 1.37 -33.01 5.71
N LYS A 207 0.96 -31.73 5.71
CA LYS A 207 1.62 -30.66 6.48
C LYS A 207 1.30 -30.71 7.97
N GLY A 208 0.28 -31.45 8.40
CA GLY A 208 -0.14 -31.54 9.79
C GLY A 208 -0.73 -30.24 10.34
N TRP A 209 -1.27 -29.38 9.48
CA TRP A 209 -1.90 -28.12 9.92
C TRP A 209 -3.28 -28.41 10.52
N ASP A 210 -3.56 -27.91 11.72
CA ASP A 210 -4.89 -28.01 12.36
C ASP A 210 -5.93 -27.11 11.69
N LYS A 211 -5.50 -25.90 11.30
CA LYS A 211 -6.31 -24.92 10.58
C LYS A 211 -5.53 -24.36 9.41
N PHE A 212 -6.25 -24.00 8.35
CA PHE A 212 -5.66 -23.41 7.16
C PHE A 212 -6.59 -22.36 6.56
N PHE A 213 -6.05 -21.60 5.62
CA PHE A 213 -6.81 -20.82 4.68
C PHE A 213 -6.21 -20.90 3.28
N VAL A 214 -7.06 -20.74 2.28
CA VAL A 214 -6.70 -20.64 0.87
C VAL A 214 -7.06 -19.24 0.41
N LYS A 215 -6.14 -18.57 -0.30
CA LYS A 215 -6.40 -17.27 -0.92
C LYS A 215 -5.92 -17.22 -2.37
N PRO A 216 -6.58 -16.46 -3.27
CA PRO A 216 -6.05 -16.22 -4.60
C PRO A 216 -4.69 -15.51 -4.53
N ALA A 217 -3.74 -15.93 -5.34
CA ALA A 217 -2.38 -15.41 -5.32
C ALA A 217 -2.16 -14.18 -6.23
N TYR A 218 -3.03 -13.98 -7.23
CA TYR A 218 -2.87 -12.96 -8.25
C TYR A 218 -3.94 -11.87 -8.11
N MET A 219 -3.51 -10.61 -7.96
CA MET A 219 -4.34 -9.41 -8.01
C MET A 219 -5.54 -9.41 -7.04
N SER A 220 -5.34 -9.93 -5.82
CA SER A 220 -6.36 -10.02 -4.78
C SER A 220 -6.05 -9.12 -3.56
N PHE A 221 -7.09 -8.49 -3.02
CA PHE A 221 -7.04 -7.60 -1.86
C PHE A 221 -8.09 -7.97 -0.81
N PHE A 222 -7.88 -7.52 0.43
CA PHE A 222 -8.85 -7.57 1.53
C PHE A 222 -9.46 -8.95 1.82
N GLY A 223 -8.69 -10.03 1.60
CA GLY A 223 -9.19 -11.39 1.83
C GLY A 223 -10.33 -11.80 0.90
N ALA A 224 -10.53 -11.10 -0.22
CA ALA A 224 -11.53 -11.49 -1.21
C ALA A 224 -11.23 -12.89 -1.77
N GLY A 225 -12.25 -13.75 -1.81
CA GLY A 225 -12.15 -15.10 -2.32
C GLY A 225 -11.40 -16.07 -1.40
N VAL A 226 -11.39 -15.85 -0.08
CA VAL A 226 -10.75 -16.77 0.88
C VAL A 226 -11.70 -17.87 1.33
N ILE A 227 -11.21 -19.10 1.43
CA ILE A 227 -11.83 -20.19 2.22
C ILE A 227 -10.90 -20.56 3.38
N ASN A 228 -11.44 -20.82 4.56
CA ASN A 228 -10.68 -21.19 5.75
C ASN A 228 -11.47 -22.12 6.67
N GLY A 229 -10.78 -22.82 7.56
CA GLY A 229 -11.42 -23.66 8.58
C GLY A 229 -10.45 -24.64 9.24
N LYS A 230 -10.98 -25.54 10.07
CA LYS A 230 -10.19 -26.64 10.63
C LYS A 230 -10.04 -27.74 9.59
N THR A 231 -8.86 -28.33 9.51
CA THR A 231 -8.55 -29.42 8.59
C THR A 231 -9.51 -30.60 8.76
N GLN A 232 -9.84 -30.96 10.00
CA GLN A 232 -10.76 -32.08 10.28
C GLN A 232 -12.15 -31.85 9.68
N ASP A 233 -12.70 -30.63 9.74
CA ASP A 233 -14.02 -30.31 9.19
C ASP A 233 -14.08 -30.61 7.67
N PHE A 234 -12.97 -30.42 6.96
CA PHE A 234 -12.86 -30.72 5.53
C PHE A 234 -12.52 -32.18 5.21
N ILE A 235 -11.91 -32.91 6.15
CA ILE A 235 -11.76 -34.37 6.07
C ILE A 235 -13.13 -35.02 6.19
N ASP A 236 -13.92 -34.56 7.16
CA ASP A 236 -15.26 -35.09 7.44
C ASP A 236 -16.25 -34.69 6.32
N ASN A 237 -16.09 -33.49 5.76
CA ASN A 237 -16.91 -33.01 4.65
C ASN A 237 -16.09 -32.15 3.66
N ILE A 238 -15.74 -32.73 2.51
CA ILE A 238 -14.95 -32.04 1.47
C ILE A 238 -15.78 -31.07 0.60
N GLU A 239 -17.11 -31.13 0.64
CA GLU A 239 -17.99 -30.36 -0.26
C GLU A 239 -17.70 -28.86 -0.30
N PRO A 240 -17.40 -28.18 0.83
CA PRO A 240 -17.06 -26.75 0.78
C PRO A 240 -15.79 -26.45 -0.06
N LEU A 241 -14.79 -27.34 -0.08
CA LEU A 241 -13.60 -27.18 -0.94
C LEU A 241 -13.92 -27.45 -2.41
N LEU A 242 -14.79 -28.43 -2.71
CA LEU A 242 -15.24 -28.71 -4.08
C LEU A 242 -16.07 -27.56 -4.64
N GLN A 243 -16.92 -26.95 -3.81
CA GLN A 243 -17.66 -25.75 -4.20
C GLN A 243 -16.71 -24.58 -4.45
N TYR A 244 -15.71 -24.37 -3.59
CA TYR A 244 -14.68 -23.35 -3.79
C TYR A 244 -13.88 -23.57 -5.08
N GLU A 245 -13.52 -24.82 -5.41
CA GLU A 245 -12.89 -25.20 -6.68
C GLU A 245 -13.74 -24.76 -7.89
N LYS A 246 -15.04 -25.08 -7.85
CA LYS A 246 -15.98 -24.76 -8.92
C LYS A 246 -16.15 -23.25 -9.13
N GLU A 247 -16.29 -22.50 -8.05
CA GLU A 247 -16.44 -21.04 -8.07
C GLU A 247 -15.19 -20.34 -8.62
N ASN A 248 -14.01 -20.91 -8.38
CA ASN A 248 -12.73 -20.31 -8.74
C ASN A 248 -12.04 -21.00 -9.92
N LYS A 249 -12.76 -21.75 -10.76
CA LYS A 249 -12.21 -22.52 -11.90
C LYS A 249 -11.36 -21.72 -12.91
N HIS A 250 -11.53 -20.40 -12.94
CA HIS A 250 -10.79 -19.50 -13.83
C HIS A 250 -9.53 -18.89 -13.18
N GLN A 251 -9.40 -19.03 -11.87
CA GLN A 251 -8.23 -18.58 -11.13
C GLN A 251 -7.14 -19.65 -11.25
N LYS A 252 -5.94 -19.25 -11.65
CA LYS A 252 -4.82 -20.18 -11.87
C LYS A 252 -3.94 -20.36 -10.66
N GLU A 253 -3.89 -19.36 -9.79
CA GLU A 253 -2.91 -19.32 -8.73
C GLU A 253 -3.53 -19.03 -7.36
N PHE A 254 -3.15 -19.86 -6.39
CA PHE A 254 -3.60 -19.80 -5.01
C PHE A 254 -2.44 -20.05 -4.06
N LEU A 255 -2.62 -19.55 -2.83
CA LEU A 255 -1.75 -19.81 -1.70
C LEU A 255 -2.56 -20.56 -0.65
N VAL A 256 -2.04 -21.68 -0.18
CA VAL A 256 -2.57 -22.39 1.01
C VAL A 256 -1.61 -22.18 2.15
N GLN A 257 -2.10 -21.66 3.26
CA GLN A 257 -1.30 -21.26 4.41
C GLN A 257 -1.92 -21.79 5.71
N PRO A 258 -1.10 -22.12 6.72
CA PRO A 258 -1.62 -22.46 8.04
C PRO A 258 -2.28 -21.22 8.65
N TYR A 259 -3.34 -21.43 9.42
CA TYR A 259 -3.89 -20.37 10.25
C TYR A 259 -2.99 -20.21 11.49
N MET A 260 -2.08 -19.25 11.44
CA MET A 260 -1.07 -19.06 12.48
C MET A 260 -1.70 -18.45 13.73
N LEU A 261 -1.53 -19.11 14.88
CA LEU A 261 -2.11 -18.70 16.16
C LEU A 261 -1.02 -18.40 17.20
N LYS A 262 -1.31 -17.43 18.06
CA LYS A 262 -0.63 -17.18 19.33
C LYS A 262 -0.89 -18.36 20.30
N PRO A 263 -0.06 -18.53 21.35
CA PRO A 263 -0.28 -19.60 22.34
C PRO A 263 -1.63 -19.57 23.06
N ASN A 264 -2.31 -18.41 23.09
CA ASN A 264 -3.65 -18.24 23.64
C ASN A 264 -4.79 -18.59 22.66
N GLY A 265 -4.47 -19.07 21.45
CA GLY A 265 -5.44 -19.47 20.43
C GLY A 265 -5.98 -18.33 19.55
N GLU A 266 -5.51 -17.10 19.73
CA GLU A 266 -5.85 -15.95 18.89
C GLU A 266 -4.93 -15.84 17.67
N VAL A 267 -5.34 -15.11 16.64
CA VAL A 267 -4.48 -14.82 15.48
C VAL A 267 -3.27 -13.97 15.88
N PHE A 268 -2.16 -14.12 15.16
CA PHE A 268 -0.94 -13.35 15.38
C PHE A 268 -1.16 -11.84 15.23
N ASP A 269 -0.32 -11.06 15.90
CA ASP A 269 -0.30 -9.60 15.78
C ASP A 269 0.68 -9.19 14.66
N GLU A 270 0.63 -7.95 14.19
CA GLU A 270 1.50 -7.46 13.11
C GLU A 270 2.29 -6.22 13.50
N ILE A 271 3.53 -6.12 13.01
CA ILE A 271 4.27 -4.85 12.95
C ILE A 271 4.38 -4.43 11.47
N ARG A 272 3.67 -3.36 11.13
CA ARG A 272 3.58 -2.80 9.78
C ARG A 272 4.66 -1.76 9.57
N ASN A 273 5.61 -2.03 8.69
CA ASN A 273 6.76 -1.17 8.42
C ASN A 273 6.55 -0.37 7.13
N PHE A 274 6.63 0.96 7.23
CA PHE A 274 6.43 1.86 6.11
C PHE A 274 7.78 2.30 5.54
N PHE A 275 7.94 2.16 4.24
CA PHE A 275 9.10 2.60 3.47
C PHE A 275 8.65 3.71 2.53
N CYS A 276 9.27 4.88 2.65
CA CYS A 276 9.03 6.00 1.74
C CYS A 276 10.34 6.32 1.01
N ASP A 277 10.31 6.39 -0.32
CA ASP A 277 11.51 6.56 -1.14
C ASP A 277 12.55 5.45 -0.89
N GLY A 278 12.09 4.20 -0.81
CA GLY A 278 12.92 3.01 -0.53
C GLY A 278 13.49 2.94 0.89
N ARG A 279 13.27 3.95 1.72
CA ARG A 279 13.85 4.04 3.07
C ARG A 279 12.80 3.79 4.14
N TRP A 280 13.17 3.01 5.15
CA TRP A 280 12.33 2.82 6.33
C TRP A 280 12.01 4.18 6.96
N ALA A 281 10.72 4.44 7.16
CA ALA A 281 10.21 5.72 7.65
C ALA A 281 9.50 5.59 9.00
N TYR A 282 8.75 4.50 9.21
CA TYR A 282 7.94 4.33 10.42
C TYR A 282 7.48 2.88 10.61
N SER A 283 7.06 2.51 11.82
CA SER A 283 6.45 1.21 12.11
C SER A 283 5.27 1.33 13.09
N VAL A 284 4.24 0.53 12.86
CA VAL A 284 2.99 0.54 13.64
C VAL A 284 2.68 -0.87 14.08
N TYR A 285 2.33 -1.03 15.35
CA TYR A 285 1.77 -2.26 15.86
C TYR A 285 0.29 -2.34 15.47
N THR A 286 -0.16 -3.52 15.05
CA THR A 286 -1.56 -3.86 14.82
C THR A 286 -1.90 -5.11 15.62
N ASP A 287 -2.88 -5.02 16.49
CA ASP A 287 -3.44 -6.16 17.20
C ASP A 287 -4.21 -7.07 16.23
N GLY A 288 -3.98 -8.38 16.32
CA GLY A 288 -4.61 -9.35 15.43
C GLY A 288 -6.11 -9.52 15.65
N VAL A 289 -6.64 -9.15 16.82
CA VAL A 289 -8.04 -9.34 17.21
C VAL A 289 -8.82 -8.03 17.40
N ASP A 290 -8.14 -6.90 17.59
CA ASP A 290 -8.75 -5.58 17.72
C ASP A 290 -8.60 -4.75 16.44
N TYR A 291 -9.71 -4.54 15.72
CA TYR A 291 -9.79 -3.71 14.51
C TYR A 291 -9.49 -2.22 14.75
N GLU A 292 -9.40 -1.77 16.01
CA GLU A 292 -8.95 -0.43 16.37
C GLU A 292 -7.62 -0.43 17.15
N GLY A 293 -7.01 -1.61 17.32
CA GLY A 293 -5.80 -1.87 18.09
C GLY A 293 -4.54 -1.45 17.35
N PHE A 294 -4.41 -0.16 17.05
CA PHE A 294 -3.24 0.40 16.40
C PHE A 294 -2.50 1.38 17.30
N TRP A 295 -1.18 1.22 17.39
CA TRP A 295 -0.34 2.18 18.10
C TRP A 295 1.08 2.20 17.53
N GLU A 296 1.79 3.27 17.84
CA GLU A 296 3.21 3.38 17.54
C GLU A 296 3.96 2.21 18.19
N GLN A 297 4.74 1.49 17.40
CA GLN A 297 5.54 0.37 17.90
C GLN A 297 6.59 0.89 18.91
N PRO A 298 6.55 0.42 20.17
CA PRO A 298 7.54 0.82 21.17
C PRO A 298 8.96 0.45 20.76
N GLU A 299 9.93 1.26 21.18
CA GLU A 299 11.36 0.97 21.02
C GLU A 299 11.75 -0.34 21.71
N GLY A 300 12.74 -1.04 21.15
CA GLY A 300 13.29 -2.26 21.73
C GLY A 300 13.64 -3.34 20.69
N GLN A 301 14.05 -4.50 21.20
CA GLN A 301 14.58 -5.60 20.39
C GLN A 301 13.60 -6.11 19.34
N LEU A 302 12.30 -6.16 19.66
CA LEU A 302 11.26 -6.60 18.71
C LEU A 302 11.13 -5.63 17.53
N LYS A 303 11.11 -4.32 17.79
CA LYS A 303 11.04 -3.29 16.75
C LYS A 303 12.23 -3.39 15.80
N GLU A 304 13.44 -3.49 16.35
CA GLU A 304 14.66 -3.61 15.55
C GLU A 304 14.71 -4.91 14.76
N ALA A 305 14.28 -6.04 15.33
CA ALA A 305 14.21 -7.30 14.60
C ALA A 305 13.21 -7.26 13.44
N CYS A 306 12.01 -6.71 13.65
CA CYS A 306 11.00 -6.54 12.60
C CYS A 306 11.45 -5.54 11.52
N LYS A 307 12.06 -4.43 11.92
CA LYS A 307 12.65 -3.43 11.00
C LYS A 307 13.75 -4.05 10.15
N ASN A 308 14.67 -4.80 10.74
CA ASN A 308 15.77 -5.46 10.02
C ASN A 308 15.25 -6.51 9.03
N LEU A 309 14.24 -7.30 9.44
CA LEU A 309 13.56 -8.23 8.53
C LEU A 309 12.89 -7.48 7.37
N ALA A 310 12.17 -6.40 7.67
CA ALA A 310 11.51 -5.58 6.65
C ALA A 310 12.51 -4.91 5.70
N ILE A 311 13.67 -4.45 6.17
CA ILE A 311 14.73 -3.89 5.32
C ILE A 311 15.24 -4.95 4.33
N ARG A 312 15.53 -6.17 4.80
CA ARG A 312 15.92 -7.29 3.92
C ARG A 312 14.84 -7.61 2.89
N THR A 313 13.57 -7.55 3.27
CA THR A 313 12.45 -7.71 2.34
C THR A 313 12.39 -6.58 1.32
N MET A 314 12.61 -5.34 1.74
CA MET A 314 12.65 -4.18 0.85
C MET A 314 13.75 -4.31 -0.21
N GLU A 315 14.90 -4.90 0.12
CA GLU A 315 15.97 -5.18 -0.86
C GLU A 315 15.49 -6.08 -2.02
N GLU A 316 14.57 -7.03 -1.78
CA GLU A 316 13.94 -7.82 -2.84
C GLU A 316 12.99 -6.98 -3.70
N VAL A 317 12.24 -6.08 -3.08
CA VAL A 317 11.34 -5.14 -3.77
C VAL A 317 12.12 -4.23 -4.72
N GLU A 318 13.27 -3.71 -4.28
CA GLU A 318 14.11 -2.80 -5.07
C GLU A 318 14.76 -3.46 -6.29
N LYS A 319 14.86 -4.80 -6.34
CA LYS A 319 15.37 -5.51 -7.52
C LYS A 319 14.45 -5.39 -8.73
N VAL A 320 13.14 -5.30 -8.50
CA VAL A 320 12.12 -5.22 -9.56
C VAL A 320 11.67 -3.79 -9.84
N HIS A 321 11.87 -2.86 -8.91
CA HIS A 321 11.43 -1.48 -9.05
C HIS A 321 12.38 -0.68 -9.96
N LYS A 322 11.93 -0.40 -11.20
CA LYS A 322 12.75 0.21 -12.25
C LYS A 322 12.04 1.36 -12.97
N TRP A 323 12.83 2.28 -13.50
CA TRP A 323 12.41 3.34 -14.41
C TRP A 323 13.45 3.54 -15.51
N GLU A 324 13.03 3.45 -16.77
CA GLU A 324 13.91 3.43 -17.95
C GLU A 324 15.04 2.39 -17.82
N GLY A 325 14.67 1.17 -17.41
CA GLY A 325 15.58 0.04 -17.25
C GLY A 325 16.51 0.12 -16.03
N LYS A 326 16.61 1.27 -15.36
CA LYS A 326 17.46 1.49 -14.20
C LYS A 326 16.67 1.38 -12.91
N ARG A 327 17.29 0.87 -11.84
CA ARG A 327 16.67 0.83 -10.50
C ARG A 327 16.29 2.24 -10.06
N ILE A 328 15.16 2.34 -9.37
CA ILE A 328 14.69 3.55 -8.68
C ILE A 328 14.03 3.09 -7.39
N ASN A 329 14.10 3.90 -6.35
CA ASN A 329 13.43 3.60 -5.10
C ASN A 329 11.91 3.53 -5.29
N SER A 330 11.21 2.72 -4.51
CA SER A 330 9.75 2.77 -4.50
C SER A 330 9.25 4.04 -3.81
N LEU A 331 8.13 4.58 -4.31
CA LEU A 331 7.48 5.72 -3.64
C LEU A 331 7.03 5.31 -2.24
N LEU A 332 6.33 4.18 -2.16
CA LEU A 332 5.80 3.61 -0.92
C LEU A 332 5.77 2.09 -0.99
N ASN A 333 6.23 1.46 0.08
CA ASN A 333 5.86 0.10 0.44
C ASN A 333 5.47 0.01 1.91
N ARG A 334 4.54 -0.89 2.21
CA ARG A 334 4.28 -1.39 3.56
C ARG A 334 4.71 -2.85 3.62
N ILE A 335 5.49 -3.22 4.63
CA ILE A 335 5.93 -4.59 4.87
C ILE A 335 5.40 -5.02 6.23
N ASP A 336 4.50 -5.99 6.22
CA ASP A 336 3.82 -6.47 7.41
C ASP A 336 4.55 -7.68 7.96
N ILE A 337 5.04 -7.56 9.19
CA ILE A 337 5.75 -8.62 9.88
C ILE A 337 4.81 -9.24 10.91
N GLY A 338 4.42 -10.49 10.72
CA GLY A 338 3.67 -11.25 11.71
C GLY A 338 4.55 -11.58 12.92
N ILE A 339 3.99 -11.41 14.11
CA ILE A 339 4.67 -11.63 15.38
C ILE A 339 3.91 -12.64 16.25
N ILE A 340 4.59 -13.68 16.70
CA ILE A 340 4.02 -14.74 17.55
C ILE A 340 4.92 -14.93 18.78
N PRO A 341 4.39 -14.78 20.00
CA PRO A 341 5.14 -15.13 21.20
C PRO A 341 5.59 -16.59 21.17
N ASP A 342 6.90 -16.81 21.37
CA ASP A 342 7.53 -18.12 21.31
C ASP A 342 8.45 -18.32 22.51
N LYS A 343 7.93 -19.02 23.53
CA LYS A 343 8.66 -19.29 24.78
C LYS A 343 9.90 -20.17 24.58
N SER A 344 10.01 -20.89 23.46
CA SER A 344 11.21 -21.68 23.17
C SER A 344 12.42 -20.78 22.85
N ARG A 345 12.18 -19.55 22.40
CA ARG A 345 13.21 -18.56 22.06
C ARG A 345 13.60 -17.73 23.27
N LYS A 346 14.31 -18.33 24.22
CA LYS A 346 14.64 -17.73 25.54
C LYS A 346 15.15 -16.28 25.54
N HIS A 347 15.86 -15.84 24.50
CA HIS A 347 16.44 -14.49 24.44
C HIS A 347 15.62 -13.46 23.64
N PHE A 348 14.85 -13.89 22.64
CA PHE A 348 14.09 -12.97 21.79
C PHE A 348 12.59 -13.05 22.06
N GLY A 349 12.08 -14.20 22.51
CA GLY A 349 10.69 -14.39 22.92
C GLY A 349 9.66 -14.42 21.80
N TYR A 350 10.07 -14.23 20.53
CA TYR A 350 9.16 -14.15 19.39
C TYR A 350 9.64 -14.96 18.19
N ARG A 351 8.67 -15.53 17.46
CA ARG A 351 8.81 -15.92 16.07
C ARG A 351 8.28 -14.79 15.20
N ILE A 352 9.04 -14.40 14.18
CA ILE A 352 8.66 -13.35 13.23
C ILE A 352 8.77 -13.86 11.79
N PHE A 353 7.91 -13.35 10.91
CA PHE A 353 7.89 -13.68 9.49
C PHE A 353 7.23 -12.56 8.70
N VAL A 354 7.56 -12.42 7.42
CA VAL A 354 6.85 -11.50 6.52
C VAL A 354 5.50 -12.10 6.18
N ASN A 355 4.43 -11.37 6.46
CA ASN A 355 3.05 -11.74 6.13
C ASN A 355 2.64 -11.20 4.76
N GLU A 356 2.86 -9.90 4.53
CA GLU A 356 2.43 -9.22 3.31
C GLU A 356 3.36 -8.06 2.94
N ILE A 357 3.44 -7.76 1.64
CA ILE A 357 4.11 -6.58 1.09
C ILE A 357 3.06 -5.83 0.26
N GLU A 358 2.77 -4.58 0.59
CA GLU A 358 1.75 -3.78 -0.10
C GLU A 358 2.32 -2.47 -0.66
N PRO A 359 1.87 -2.00 -1.83
CA PRO A 359 2.27 -0.71 -2.40
C PRO A 359 1.37 0.47 -1.97
N GLN A 360 0.46 0.26 -1.01
CA GLN A 360 -0.69 1.15 -0.79
C GLN A 360 -0.54 2.07 0.43
N MET A 361 -0.99 3.32 0.29
CA MET A 361 -1.03 4.31 1.38
C MET A 361 -2.10 4.00 2.42
N THR A 362 -1.77 3.91 3.70
CA THR A 362 -2.78 3.85 4.79
C THR A 362 -2.92 5.23 5.43
N THR A 363 -4.11 5.83 5.37
CA THR A 363 -4.31 7.23 5.81
C THR A 363 -4.95 7.38 7.18
N TRP A 364 -5.45 6.29 7.75
CA TRP A 364 -5.91 6.22 9.14
C TRP A 364 -4.78 6.33 10.17
N LEU A 365 -3.51 6.21 9.78
CA LEU A 365 -2.39 6.32 10.75
C LEU A 365 -2.40 7.62 11.54
N GLY A 366 -2.77 8.74 10.91
CA GLY A 366 -2.88 10.03 11.58
C GLY A 366 -3.91 10.09 12.71
N ARG A 367 -4.82 9.10 12.82
CA ARG A 367 -5.75 8.94 13.96
C ARG A 367 -5.02 8.45 15.20
N TYR A 368 -4.08 7.52 15.03
CA TYR A 368 -3.50 6.73 16.12
C TYR A 368 -2.03 7.06 16.40
N CYS A 369 -1.33 7.58 15.39
CA CYS A 369 0.11 7.79 15.39
C CYS A 369 0.44 9.19 14.84
N PRO A 370 1.58 9.79 15.24
CA PRO A 370 2.05 11.07 14.69
C PRO A 370 2.56 11.00 13.23
N PHE A 371 2.38 9.87 12.54
CA PHE A 371 2.86 9.65 11.19
C PHE A 371 1.78 9.95 10.13
N VAL A 372 1.93 11.08 9.43
CA VAL A 372 1.05 11.50 8.33
C VAL A 372 1.71 11.16 6.99
N ILE A 373 1.38 9.99 6.45
CA ILE A 373 2.04 9.45 5.26
C ILE A 373 1.92 10.37 4.03
N GLN A 374 0.82 11.11 3.89
CA GLN A 374 0.56 12.01 2.75
C GLN A 374 1.58 13.15 2.67
N ASP A 375 1.99 13.69 3.83
CA ASP A 375 2.99 14.75 3.88
C ASP A 375 4.33 14.26 3.36
N ARG A 376 4.76 13.07 3.82
CA ARG A 376 5.99 12.44 3.36
C ARG A 376 5.92 12.07 1.87
N MET A 377 4.78 11.53 1.43
CA MET A 377 4.60 11.10 0.04
C MET A 377 4.66 12.24 -0.95
N ALA A 378 4.15 13.43 -0.60
CA ALA A 378 4.23 14.58 -1.47
C ALA A 378 5.68 15.01 -1.74
N GLU A 379 6.52 15.05 -0.70
CA GLU A 379 7.96 15.34 -0.83
C GLU A 379 8.67 14.29 -1.68
N VAL A 380 8.37 13.02 -1.45
CA VAL A 380 8.94 11.90 -2.22
C VAL A 380 8.52 11.96 -3.68
N CYS A 381 7.24 12.24 -3.96
CA CYS A 381 6.73 12.39 -5.32
C CYS A 381 7.42 13.53 -6.08
N VAL A 382 7.74 14.65 -5.42
CA VAL A 382 8.50 15.75 -6.02
C VAL A 382 9.91 15.28 -6.42
N LYS A 383 10.63 14.64 -5.49
CA LYS A 383 11.99 14.12 -5.73
C LYS A 383 12.02 13.08 -6.85
N GLN A 384 11.06 12.15 -6.83
CA GLN A 384 10.97 11.13 -7.87
C GLN A 384 10.50 11.67 -9.20
N ALA A 385 9.56 12.64 -9.23
CA ALA A 385 9.18 13.30 -10.47
C ALA A 385 10.38 13.96 -11.14
N HIS A 386 11.24 14.63 -10.36
CA HIS A 386 12.49 15.19 -10.86
C HIS A 386 13.39 14.13 -11.50
N GLU A 387 13.69 13.06 -10.77
CA GLU A 387 14.57 11.99 -11.24
C GLU A 387 14.01 11.27 -12.48
N MET A 388 12.74 10.89 -12.43
CA MET A 388 12.08 10.12 -13.49
C MET A 388 11.94 10.92 -14.77
N LEU A 389 11.64 12.22 -14.69
CA LEU A 389 11.56 13.08 -15.86
C LEU A 389 12.95 13.35 -16.44
N LYS A 390 14.00 13.55 -15.64
CA LYS A 390 15.39 13.62 -16.13
C LYS A 390 15.78 12.36 -16.90
N ARG A 391 15.49 11.18 -16.35
CA ARG A 391 15.74 9.89 -17.02
C ARG A 391 14.93 9.75 -18.31
N SER A 392 13.66 10.12 -18.30
CA SER A 392 12.79 10.06 -19.49
C SER A 392 13.28 10.97 -20.62
N LEU A 393 13.76 12.18 -20.28
CA LEU A 393 14.37 13.11 -21.24
C LEU A 393 15.68 12.57 -21.81
N ALA A 394 16.52 11.95 -20.99
CA ALA A 394 17.77 11.31 -21.43
C ALA A 394 17.49 10.13 -22.36
N ALA A 395 16.45 9.34 -22.07
CA ALA A 395 15.94 8.25 -22.91
C ALA A 395 15.15 8.74 -24.15
N ARG A 396 15.09 10.06 -24.39
CA ARG A 396 14.39 10.68 -25.52
C ARG A 396 12.91 10.26 -25.65
N ARG A 397 12.23 10.03 -24.52
CA ARG A 397 10.79 9.74 -24.52
C ARG A 397 10.00 10.90 -25.10
N LYS A 398 8.99 10.59 -25.93
CA LYS A 398 8.04 11.58 -26.43
C LYS A 398 7.25 12.19 -25.27
N MET A 399 7.44 13.48 -25.01
CA MET A 399 6.72 14.23 -23.98
C MET A 399 6.38 15.65 -24.44
N PRO A 400 5.35 16.28 -23.85
CA PRO A 400 5.03 17.68 -24.14
C PRO A 400 6.20 18.60 -23.77
N SER A 401 6.55 19.53 -24.67
CA SER A 401 7.48 20.65 -24.40
C SER A 401 8.78 20.26 -23.67
N PRO A 402 9.59 19.31 -24.17
CA PRO A 402 10.72 18.74 -23.42
C PRO A 402 11.77 19.78 -23.00
N GLN A 403 11.97 20.85 -23.78
CA GLN A 403 12.89 21.95 -23.43
C GLN A 403 12.40 22.72 -22.21
N LYS A 404 11.10 23.04 -22.13
CA LYS A 404 10.51 23.72 -20.97
C LYS A 404 10.52 22.84 -19.73
N VAL A 405 10.34 21.53 -19.91
CA VAL A 405 10.49 20.55 -18.81
C VAL A 405 11.91 20.56 -18.27
N ARG A 406 12.96 20.57 -19.12
CA ARG A 406 14.36 20.67 -18.66
C ARG A 406 14.59 21.90 -17.79
N GLN A 407 14.15 23.08 -18.27
CA GLN A 407 14.30 24.33 -17.52
C GLN A 407 13.61 24.29 -16.14
N LEU A 408 12.41 23.72 -16.04
CA LEU A 408 11.73 23.55 -14.76
C LEU A 408 12.38 22.49 -13.86
N LEU A 409 13.01 21.46 -14.42
CA LEU A 409 13.78 20.48 -13.66
C LEU A 409 15.06 21.09 -13.07
N ASP A 410 15.72 21.98 -13.80
CA ASP A 410 16.92 22.69 -13.29
C ASP A 410 16.56 23.59 -12.10
N VAL A 411 15.44 24.31 -12.19
CA VAL A 411 14.87 25.09 -11.06
C VAL A 411 14.58 24.17 -9.88
N LEU A 412 13.94 23.02 -10.13
CA LEU A 412 13.60 22.08 -9.08
C LEU A 412 14.84 21.45 -8.43
N GLU A 413 15.89 21.15 -9.20
CA GLU A 413 17.16 20.63 -8.71
C GLU A 413 17.84 21.60 -7.74
N GLN A 414 17.84 22.89 -8.06
CA GLN A 414 18.37 23.93 -7.16
C GLN A 414 17.57 23.99 -5.86
N ARG A 415 16.24 24.00 -5.95
CA ARG A 415 15.34 23.99 -4.77
C ARG A 415 15.55 22.78 -3.87
N LEU A 416 15.73 21.60 -4.45
CA LEU A 416 15.96 20.36 -3.71
C LEU A 416 17.34 20.32 -3.03
N LYS A 417 18.32 21.12 -3.47
CA LYS A 417 19.62 21.29 -2.81
C LYS A 417 19.56 22.29 -1.64
N GLU A 418 18.59 23.21 -1.67
CA GLU A 418 18.38 24.21 -0.62
C GLU A 418 17.58 23.67 0.58
N SER A 419 16.81 22.60 0.39
CA SER A 419 15.96 21.92 1.40
C SER A 419 16.71 20.83 2.13
#